data_AF-A0A3B9YT52-F1
#
_entry.id   AF-A0A3B9YT52-F1
#
_cell.length_a   1.000
_cell.length_b   1.000
_cell.length_c   1.000
_cell.angle_alpha   90.00
_cell.angle_beta   90.00
_cell.angle_gamma   90.00
#
_symmetry.space_group_name_H-M   'P 1'
#
loop_
_entity.id
_entity.type
_entity.pdbx_description
1 polymer ?
#
loop_
_entity_poly.entity_id
_entity_poly.type
_entity_poly.pdbx_seq_one_letter_code
_entity_poly.pdbx_strand_id
1 'polypeptide(L)'
;LSGLLSEAGVQSSDVQAVLAALKPLYDIASIKAGQNFTLTFGRLPNAQEAASGPSGPVLLSVALKPSIERDIIVERSDGGGYKASEIVKTLTERTDRAYGVINGSLYQAALAAGVPEGAIAELIRIYSYDVDFQRDIQAGDRFDVLFTRYYDDQGTPVKSGTVLHATLTLQGERKPLYRFTHPDEQTVDYYNAHGMNGKRMLMKTPIDGARLSSGFGMRRHPILGFNKMHKGTDFAAPTGTPIMASGNGVVEVAGWAGGYGRYVRVKHDGQYKTAYAHMSRFARGLKAGTRVRQGQVIGYVGTSGRSTGPHLHYEVLANNRHVDSQSVKLPTGTLLAGASMAAFKAEKARLDDVLKATPLVNAVAQRQTNTAQP
;
A
#
# COMPACT_ATOMS: atom_id res chain seq x y z
N LEU A 1 17.41 -14.47 20.71
CA LEU A 1 17.56 -15.93 20.53
C LEU A 1 18.17 -16.62 21.75
N SER A 2 19.36 -16.22 22.23
CA SER A 2 19.98 -16.80 23.44
C SER A 2 19.00 -16.93 24.62
N GLY A 3 18.37 -15.81 25.03
CA GLY A 3 17.39 -15.82 26.11
C GLY A 3 16.18 -16.73 25.85
N LEU A 4 15.69 -16.80 24.60
CA LEU A 4 14.56 -17.66 24.22
C LEU A 4 14.92 -19.15 24.36
N LEU A 5 16.12 -19.55 23.95
CA LEU A 5 16.59 -20.92 24.10
C LEU A 5 16.78 -21.27 25.59
N SER A 6 17.33 -20.35 26.38
CA SER A 6 17.47 -20.53 27.83
C SER A 6 16.12 -20.63 28.55
N GLU A 7 15.14 -19.80 28.21
CA GLU A 7 13.76 -19.88 28.71
C GLU A 7 13.09 -21.19 28.32
N ALA A 8 13.42 -21.74 27.16
CA ALA A 8 12.95 -23.05 26.71
C ALA A 8 13.68 -24.24 27.38
N GLY A 9 14.56 -24.00 28.35
CA GLY A 9 15.26 -25.04 29.11
C GLY A 9 16.48 -25.64 28.39
N VAL A 10 16.98 -25.00 27.33
CA VAL A 10 18.20 -25.43 26.63
C VAL A 10 19.44 -25.13 27.49
N GLN A 11 20.32 -26.11 27.65
CA GLN A 11 21.57 -25.97 28.39
C GLN A 11 22.47 -24.89 27.80
N SER A 12 23.17 -24.14 28.66
CA SER A 12 24.00 -23.01 28.23
C SER A 12 25.07 -23.37 27.19
N SER A 13 25.65 -24.57 27.28
CA SER A 13 26.60 -25.10 26.28
C SER A 13 25.95 -25.27 24.91
N ASP A 14 24.74 -25.82 24.87
CA ASP A 14 23.97 -26.06 23.65
C ASP A 14 23.48 -24.73 23.06
N VAL A 15 23.09 -23.76 23.90
CA VAL A 15 22.76 -22.41 23.44
C VAL A 15 23.95 -21.79 22.70
N GLN A 16 25.15 -21.82 23.29
CA GLN A 16 26.34 -21.27 22.64
C GLN A 16 26.68 -22.00 21.34
N ALA A 17 26.61 -23.33 21.33
CA ALA A 17 26.91 -24.14 20.15
C ALA A 17 25.91 -23.90 19.00
N VAL A 18 24.61 -23.80 19.30
CA VAL A 18 23.58 -23.45 18.31
C VAL A 18 23.82 -22.06 17.73
N LEU A 19 24.10 -21.06 18.56
CA LEU A 19 24.35 -19.69 18.09
C LEU A 19 25.61 -19.63 17.22
N ALA A 20 26.66 -20.37 17.58
CA ALA A 20 27.88 -20.46 16.79
C ALA A 20 27.64 -21.12 15.43
N ALA A 21 26.86 -22.22 15.40
CA ALA A 21 26.51 -22.92 14.17
C ALA A 21 25.60 -22.09 13.25
N LEU A 22 24.68 -21.29 13.82
CA LEU A 22 23.73 -20.46 13.07
C LEU A 22 24.37 -19.21 12.46
N LYS A 23 25.37 -18.63 13.14
CA LYS A 23 25.99 -17.34 12.78
C LYS A 23 26.42 -17.19 11.31
N PRO A 24 26.97 -18.21 10.62
CA PRO A 24 27.36 -18.09 9.21
C PRO A 24 26.19 -17.93 8.23
N LEU A 25 24.98 -18.42 8.59
CA LEU A 25 23.83 -18.49 7.68
C LEU A 25 22.77 -17.42 7.98
N TYR A 26 22.76 -16.90 9.20
CA TYR A 26 21.72 -15.99 9.66
C TYR A 26 22.22 -14.99 10.70
N ASP A 27 21.96 -13.72 10.44
CA ASP A 27 22.21 -12.65 11.40
C ASP A 27 21.15 -12.71 12.52
N ILE A 28 21.57 -13.16 13.70
CA ILE A 28 20.72 -13.27 14.89
C ILE A 28 20.18 -11.90 15.32
N ALA A 29 20.86 -10.79 15.01
CA ALA A 29 20.37 -9.44 15.28
C ALA A 29 19.19 -9.03 14.38
N SER A 30 18.99 -9.74 13.26
CA SER A 30 17.89 -9.49 12.32
C SER A 30 16.55 -10.15 12.74
N ILE A 31 16.54 -10.91 13.83
CA ILE A 31 15.34 -11.58 14.34
C ILE A 31 14.29 -10.54 14.71
N LYS A 32 13.09 -10.70 14.16
CA LYS A 32 11.96 -9.79 14.42
C LYS A 32 11.02 -10.37 15.46
N ALA A 33 10.35 -9.49 16.20
CA ALA A 33 9.23 -9.89 17.06
C ALA A 33 8.16 -10.62 16.22
N GLY A 34 7.64 -11.74 16.75
CA GLY A 34 6.67 -12.59 16.06
C GLY A 34 7.27 -13.68 15.16
N GLN A 35 8.60 -13.76 15.03
CA GLN A 35 9.25 -14.84 14.30
C GLN A 35 9.23 -16.14 15.11
N ASN A 36 8.72 -17.21 14.49
CA ASN A 36 8.59 -18.51 15.13
C ASN A 36 9.85 -19.35 14.95
N PHE A 37 10.22 -20.06 16.02
CA PHE A 37 11.29 -21.05 16.05
C PHE A 37 10.68 -22.39 16.47
N THR A 38 11.08 -23.47 15.81
CA THR A 38 10.70 -24.82 16.20
C THR A 38 11.88 -25.46 16.90
N LEU A 39 11.68 -25.88 18.15
CA LEU A 39 12.68 -26.60 18.94
C LEU A 39 12.25 -28.07 19.02
N THR A 40 13.12 -28.97 18.62
CA THR A 40 12.89 -30.40 18.77
C THR A 40 13.75 -30.91 19.91
N PHE A 41 13.12 -31.51 20.91
CA PHE A 41 13.80 -32.15 22.03
C PHE A 41 13.67 -33.67 21.95
N GLY A 42 14.68 -34.39 22.43
CA GLY A 42 14.63 -35.85 22.48
C GLY A 42 15.68 -36.44 23.40
N ARG A 43 15.78 -37.76 23.40
CA ARG A 43 16.82 -38.47 24.15
C ARG A 43 18.09 -38.54 23.32
N LEU A 44 19.23 -38.57 24.00
CA LEU A 44 20.52 -38.72 23.37
C LEU A 44 20.55 -40.02 22.55
N PRO A 45 20.95 -39.97 21.28
CA PRO A 45 20.90 -41.13 20.39
C PRO A 45 21.92 -42.23 20.77
N ASN A 46 22.91 -41.92 21.62
CA ASN A 46 24.07 -42.76 21.91
C ASN A 46 24.27 -42.96 23.44
N ALA A 47 24.55 -44.22 23.84
CA ALA A 47 24.67 -44.64 25.23
C ALA A 47 25.85 -43.98 26.00
N GLN A 48 26.89 -43.55 25.28
CA GLN A 48 28.03 -42.83 25.88
C GLN A 48 27.69 -41.38 26.23
N GLU A 49 26.98 -40.63 25.37
CA GLU A 49 26.51 -39.29 25.74
C GLU A 49 25.41 -39.38 26.79
N ALA A 50 24.57 -40.42 26.77
CA ALA A 50 23.57 -40.64 27.81
C ALA A 50 24.17 -40.88 29.21
N ALA A 51 25.41 -41.38 29.29
CA ALA A 51 26.10 -41.67 30.55
C ALA A 51 26.78 -40.44 31.18
N SER A 52 27.14 -39.44 30.38
CA SER A 52 27.83 -38.21 30.83
C SER A 52 27.05 -36.91 30.57
N GLY A 53 25.90 -37.01 29.90
CA GLY A 53 25.01 -35.91 29.54
C GLY A 53 23.86 -35.69 30.53
N PRO A 54 23.01 -34.69 30.25
CA PRO A 54 21.86 -34.38 31.11
C PRO A 54 20.90 -35.58 31.21
N SER A 55 20.35 -35.82 32.40
CA SER A 55 19.36 -36.87 32.67
C SER A 55 17.96 -36.61 32.05
N GLY A 56 17.82 -35.52 31.29
CA GLY A 56 16.58 -35.05 30.68
C GLY A 56 16.66 -34.95 29.16
N PRO A 57 15.55 -34.56 28.50
CA PRO A 57 15.53 -34.36 27.07
C PRO A 57 16.52 -33.27 26.66
N VAL A 58 17.33 -33.55 25.64
CA VAL A 58 18.30 -32.62 25.06
C VAL A 58 17.73 -31.98 23.80
N LEU A 59 18.27 -30.83 23.43
CA LEU A 59 17.92 -30.19 22.17
C LEU A 59 18.52 -30.99 21.01
N LEU A 60 17.66 -31.41 20.07
CA LEU A 60 18.05 -32.13 18.86
C LEU A 60 18.13 -31.20 17.65
N SER A 61 17.19 -30.26 17.53
CA SER A 61 17.24 -29.29 16.44
C SER A 61 16.55 -27.98 16.75
N VAL A 62 17.02 -26.93 16.07
CA VAL A 62 16.38 -25.61 16.00
C VAL A 62 16.08 -25.33 14.54
N ALA A 63 14.82 -25.21 14.17
CA ALA A 63 14.41 -24.79 12.84
C ALA A 63 13.81 -23.38 12.88
N LEU A 64 14.19 -22.55 11.91
CA LEU A 64 13.65 -21.22 11.71
C LEU A 64 13.42 -20.97 10.22
N LYS A 65 12.49 -20.06 9.92
CA LYS A 65 12.16 -19.66 8.55
C LYS A 65 12.47 -18.18 8.37
N PRO A 66 13.71 -17.79 7.99
CA PRO A 66 14.07 -16.39 7.74
C PRO A 66 13.20 -15.69 6.70
N SER A 67 12.76 -16.43 5.68
CA SER A 67 11.83 -15.95 4.67
C SER A 67 10.99 -17.11 4.15
N ILE A 68 10.08 -16.86 3.21
CA ILE A 68 9.28 -17.92 2.60
C ILE A 68 10.15 -18.85 1.72
N GLU A 69 11.25 -18.32 1.19
CA GLU A 69 12.23 -19.01 0.35
C GLU A 69 13.31 -19.74 1.15
N ARG A 70 13.49 -19.44 2.43
CA ARG A 70 14.62 -19.95 3.23
C ARG A 70 14.13 -20.64 4.49
N ASP A 71 14.51 -21.90 4.65
CA ASP A 71 14.45 -22.60 5.94
C ASP A 71 15.89 -22.84 6.41
N ILE A 72 16.16 -22.60 7.68
CA ILE A 72 17.44 -22.92 8.31
C ILE A 72 17.17 -23.92 9.42
N ILE A 73 17.92 -25.01 9.41
CA ILE A 73 17.83 -26.07 10.42
C ILE A 73 19.22 -26.22 11.05
N VAL A 74 19.27 -26.11 12.37
CA VAL A 74 20.46 -26.39 13.16
C VAL A 74 20.23 -27.71 13.86
N GLU A 75 21.00 -28.73 13.52
CA GLU A 75 20.82 -30.10 14.03
C GLU A 75 22.01 -30.52 14.87
N ARG A 76 21.73 -31.26 15.95
CA ARG A 76 22.74 -31.90 16.78
C ARG A 76 23.43 -32.99 15.97
N SER A 77 24.76 -32.96 15.95
CA SER A 77 25.61 -33.96 15.31
C SER A 77 25.92 -35.10 16.28
N ASP A 78 26.33 -36.26 15.77
CA ASP A 78 26.64 -37.47 16.56
C ASP A 78 27.76 -37.31 17.61
N GLY A 79 28.55 -36.24 17.52
CA GLY A 79 29.60 -35.87 18.48
C GLY A 79 29.21 -34.77 19.47
N GLY A 80 27.91 -34.53 19.68
CA GLY A 80 27.38 -33.56 20.65
C GLY A 80 27.45 -32.09 20.22
N GLY A 81 28.03 -31.78 19.05
CA GLY A 81 28.03 -30.44 18.46
C GLY A 81 26.76 -30.13 17.64
N TYR A 82 26.70 -28.95 17.02
CA TYR A 82 25.59 -28.55 16.15
C TYR A 82 26.09 -28.13 14.77
N LYS A 83 25.33 -28.48 13.73
CA LYS A 83 25.58 -28.07 12.35
C LYS A 83 24.34 -27.40 11.78
N ALA A 84 24.53 -26.24 11.15
CA ALA A 84 23.46 -25.55 10.46
C ALA A 84 23.45 -25.92 8.98
N SER A 85 22.25 -26.12 8.43
CA SER A 85 21.98 -26.29 7.02
C SER A 85 20.91 -25.28 6.58
N GLU A 86 20.97 -24.91 5.31
CA GLU A 86 19.99 -24.02 4.69
C GLU A 86 19.29 -24.74 3.54
N ILE A 87 17.97 -24.67 3.54
CA ILE A 87 17.12 -25.16 2.47
C ILE A 87 16.56 -23.93 1.74
N VAL A 88 17.02 -23.73 0.51
CA VAL A 88 16.50 -22.70 -0.39
C VAL A 88 15.38 -23.29 -1.22
N LYS A 89 14.16 -22.83 -0.99
CA LYS A 89 12.96 -23.22 -1.73
C LYS A 89 12.88 -22.46 -3.04
N THR A 90 12.73 -23.20 -4.13
CA THR A 90 12.47 -22.63 -5.46
C THR A 90 11.01 -22.22 -5.55
N LEU A 91 10.76 -20.93 -5.80
CA LEU A 91 9.42 -20.42 -6.04
C LEU A 91 9.21 -20.17 -7.53
N THR A 92 8.04 -20.56 -8.03
CA THR A 92 7.62 -20.26 -9.40
C THR A 92 6.71 -19.04 -9.40
N GLU A 93 7.11 -17.98 -10.09
CA GLU A 93 6.22 -16.85 -10.35
C GLU A 93 5.22 -17.22 -11.46
N ARG A 94 3.94 -17.00 -11.20
CA ARG A 94 2.86 -17.18 -12.17
C ARG A 94 2.00 -15.93 -12.23
N THR A 95 1.31 -15.74 -13.34
CA THR A 95 0.34 -14.66 -13.51
C THR A 95 -1.06 -15.20 -13.29
N ASP A 96 -1.77 -14.60 -12.34
CA ASP A 96 -3.15 -14.90 -12.00
C ASP A 96 -4.05 -13.72 -12.39
N ARG A 97 -5.33 -14.03 -12.64
CA ARG A 97 -6.37 -13.03 -12.90
C ARG A 97 -7.54 -13.24 -11.95
N ALA A 98 -8.03 -12.17 -11.35
CA ALA A 98 -9.25 -12.20 -10.54
C ALA A 98 -10.22 -11.12 -11.01
N TYR A 99 -11.51 -11.42 -10.91
CA TYR A 99 -12.60 -10.53 -11.26
C TYR A 99 -13.69 -10.61 -10.21
N GLY A 100 -14.36 -9.50 -9.92
CA GLY A 100 -15.46 -9.49 -8.97
C GLY A 100 -16.38 -8.29 -9.09
N VAL A 101 -17.59 -8.47 -8.58
CA VAL A 101 -18.55 -7.38 -8.34
C VAL A 101 -18.36 -6.88 -6.91
N ILE A 102 -18.32 -5.56 -6.75
CA ILE A 102 -18.15 -4.91 -5.47
C ILE A 102 -19.54 -4.77 -4.83
N ASN A 103 -19.71 -5.41 -3.68
CA ASN A 103 -20.87 -5.24 -2.80
C ASN A 103 -20.35 -4.91 -1.40
N GLY A 104 -20.28 -3.62 -1.07
CA GLY A 104 -19.56 -3.11 0.09
C GLY A 104 -18.24 -2.46 -0.31
N SER A 105 -17.10 -3.08 0.04
CA SER A 105 -15.77 -2.51 -0.20
C SER A 105 -14.98 -3.27 -1.28
N LEU A 106 -14.11 -2.55 -2.01
CA LEU A 106 -13.18 -3.16 -2.96
C LEU A 106 -12.27 -4.19 -2.27
N TYR A 107 -11.80 -3.90 -1.05
CA TYR A 107 -10.94 -4.81 -0.29
C TYR A 107 -11.60 -6.17 -0.07
N GLN A 108 -12.84 -6.18 0.45
CA GLN A 108 -13.56 -7.42 0.72
C GLN A 108 -13.91 -8.18 -0.55
N ALA A 109 -14.34 -7.46 -1.60
CA ALA A 109 -14.67 -8.06 -2.88
C ALA A 109 -13.43 -8.70 -3.55
N ALA A 110 -12.27 -8.02 -3.50
CA ALA A 110 -11.01 -8.53 -4.02
C ALA A 110 -10.50 -9.73 -3.22
N LEU A 111 -10.59 -9.68 -1.89
CA LEU A 111 -10.21 -10.79 -1.02
C LEU A 111 -11.06 -12.04 -1.30
N ALA A 112 -12.38 -11.88 -1.43
CA ALA A 112 -13.30 -12.96 -1.77
C ALA A 112 -13.05 -13.54 -3.17
N ALA A 113 -12.60 -12.71 -4.13
CA ALA A 113 -12.21 -13.15 -5.47
C ALA A 113 -10.83 -13.83 -5.51
N GLY A 114 -10.17 -13.99 -4.36
CA GLY A 114 -8.89 -14.67 -4.26
C GLY A 114 -7.69 -13.78 -4.62
N VAL A 115 -7.83 -12.44 -4.60
CA VAL A 115 -6.70 -11.52 -4.73
C VAL A 115 -5.90 -11.54 -3.43
N PRO A 116 -4.57 -11.68 -3.46
CA PRO A 116 -3.79 -11.71 -2.23
C PRO A 116 -3.64 -10.30 -1.65
N GLU A 117 -3.58 -10.16 -0.32
CA GLU A 117 -3.64 -8.86 0.37
C GLU A 117 -2.63 -7.83 -0.15
N GLY A 118 -1.41 -8.25 -0.47
CA GLY A 118 -0.38 -7.36 -1.03
C GLY A 118 -0.81 -6.73 -2.36
N ALA A 119 -1.44 -7.52 -3.24
CA ALA A 119 -1.98 -7.03 -4.50
C ALA A 119 -3.23 -6.17 -4.29
N ILE A 120 -4.06 -6.46 -3.27
CA ILE A 120 -5.20 -5.59 -2.90
C ILE A 120 -4.70 -4.22 -2.43
N ALA A 121 -3.68 -4.19 -1.57
CA ALA A 121 -3.09 -2.95 -1.09
C ALA A 121 -2.49 -2.13 -2.24
N GLU A 122 -1.81 -2.78 -3.18
CA GLU A 122 -1.32 -2.13 -4.39
C GLU A 122 -2.47 -1.62 -5.28
N LEU A 123 -3.51 -2.42 -5.50
CA LEU A 123 -4.70 -2.03 -6.26
C LEU A 123 -5.37 -0.77 -5.67
N ILE A 124 -5.56 -0.73 -4.35
CA ILE A 124 -6.10 0.43 -3.66
C ILE A 124 -5.18 1.63 -3.89
N ARG A 125 -3.87 1.48 -3.67
CA ARG A 125 -2.88 2.56 -3.83
C ARG A 125 -2.87 3.16 -5.24
N ILE A 126 -2.94 2.35 -6.30
CA ILE A 126 -2.87 2.86 -7.68
C ILE A 126 -4.13 3.62 -8.09
N TYR A 127 -5.29 3.29 -7.50
CA TYR A 127 -6.56 3.97 -7.78
C TYR A 127 -6.87 5.12 -6.80
N SER A 128 -6.22 5.18 -5.62
CA SER A 128 -6.40 6.26 -4.63
C SER A 128 -6.16 7.67 -5.19
N TYR A 129 -5.43 7.81 -6.30
CA TYR A 129 -5.20 9.09 -6.96
C TYR A 129 -6.43 9.64 -7.68
N ASP A 130 -7.28 8.74 -8.18
CA ASP A 130 -8.37 9.03 -9.11
C ASP A 130 -9.75 8.69 -8.56
N VAL A 131 -9.79 7.87 -7.51
CA VAL A 131 -10.99 7.26 -6.94
C VAL A 131 -11.01 7.49 -5.44
N ASP A 132 -12.07 8.13 -4.96
CA ASP A 132 -12.42 8.19 -3.55
C ASP A 132 -13.24 6.94 -3.20
N PHE A 133 -12.59 5.89 -2.70
CA PHE A 133 -13.22 4.59 -2.45
C PHE A 133 -14.43 4.65 -1.50
N GLN A 134 -14.57 5.69 -0.68
CA GLN A 134 -15.72 5.86 0.22
C GLN A 134 -16.93 6.48 -0.49
N ARG A 135 -16.71 7.25 -1.56
CA ARG A 135 -17.75 8.04 -2.23
C ARG A 135 -18.08 7.55 -3.64
N ASP A 136 -17.06 7.10 -4.35
CA ASP A 136 -17.16 6.76 -5.76
C ASP A 136 -17.58 5.29 -5.97
N ILE A 137 -17.28 4.40 -5.01
CA ILE A 137 -17.69 2.99 -5.08
C ILE A 137 -19.16 2.83 -4.68
N GLN A 138 -19.89 2.08 -5.50
CA GLN A 138 -21.25 1.66 -5.26
C GLN A 138 -21.41 0.14 -5.43
N ALA A 139 -22.48 -0.40 -4.87
CA ALA A 139 -22.84 -1.79 -5.10
C ALA A 139 -23.11 -2.02 -6.60
N GLY A 140 -22.46 -3.03 -7.18
CA GLY A 140 -22.55 -3.33 -8.62
C GLY A 140 -21.36 -2.83 -9.46
N ASP A 141 -20.47 -2.01 -8.88
CA ASP A 141 -19.17 -1.71 -9.47
C ASP A 141 -18.33 -2.98 -9.60
N ARG A 142 -17.31 -2.97 -10.47
CA ARG A 142 -16.55 -4.19 -10.81
C ARG A 142 -15.06 -3.92 -10.83
N PHE A 143 -14.27 -4.94 -10.53
CA PHE A 143 -12.84 -4.93 -10.79
C PHE A 143 -12.42 -6.17 -11.60
N ASP A 144 -11.36 -6.01 -12.36
CA ASP A 144 -10.63 -7.07 -13.07
C ASP A 144 -9.14 -6.81 -12.86
N VAL A 145 -8.41 -7.74 -12.26
CA VAL A 145 -7.02 -7.54 -11.86
C VAL A 145 -6.17 -8.71 -12.31
N LEU A 146 -5.08 -8.39 -13.00
CA LEU A 146 -4.02 -9.29 -13.41
C LEU A 146 -2.81 -9.02 -12.51
N PHE A 147 -2.32 -10.03 -11.81
CA PHE A 147 -1.23 -9.89 -10.85
C PHE A 147 -0.32 -11.11 -10.87
N THR A 148 0.93 -10.94 -10.46
CA THR A 148 1.83 -12.06 -10.26
C THR A 148 1.70 -12.62 -8.84
N ARG A 149 2.00 -13.90 -8.71
CA ARG A 149 1.99 -14.61 -7.45
C ARG A 149 3.04 -15.72 -7.48
N TYR A 150 3.70 -15.94 -6.35
CA TYR A 150 4.70 -16.99 -6.21
C TYR A 150 4.08 -18.24 -5.61
N TYR A 151 4.41 -19.36 -6.22
CA TYR A 151 3.96 -20.70 -5.87
C TYR A 151 5.14 -21.55 -5.43
N ASP A 152 4.94 -22.39 -4.43
CA ASP A 152 5.91 -23.43 -4.07
C ASP A 152 5.87 -24.60 -5.08
N ASP A 153 6.70 -25.60 -4.83
CA ASP A 153 6.81 -26.84 -5.61
C ASP A 153 5.52 -27.66 -5.62
N GLN A 154 4.70 -27.55 -4.57
CA GLN A 154 3.38 -28.17 -4.47
C GLN A 154 2.28 -27.38 -5.21
N GLY A 155 2.62 -26.23 -5.79
CA GLY A 155 1.65 -25.36 -6.44
C GLY A 155 0.77 -24.59 -5.47
N THR A 156 1.18 -24.45 -4.21
CA THR A 156 0.50 -23.65 -3.19
C THR A 156 0.93 -22.18 -3.33
N PRO A 157 -0.01 -21.23 -3.29
CA PRO A 157 0.33 -19.81 -3.30
C PRO A 157 0.97 -19.40 -1.96
N VAL A 158 2.21 -18.89 -2.00
CA VAL A 158 2.98 -18.61 -0.77
C VAL A 158 3.40 -17.15 -0.62
N LYS A 159 3.40 -16.36 -1.70
CA LYS A 159 3.81 -14.95 -1.67
C LYS A 159 3.13 -14.14 -2.76
N SER A 160 2.68 -12.93 -2.39
CA SER A 160 2.10 -11.97 -3.33
C SER A 160 3.19 -11.44 -4.27
N GLY A 161 2.90 -11.38 -5.56
CA GLY A 161 3.70 -10.64 -6.53
C GLY A 161 3.13 -9.24 -6.74
N THR A 162 3.16 -8.77 -7.99
CA THR A 162 2.85 -7.38 -8.35
C THR A 162 1.60 -7.29 -9.22
N VAL A 163 0.82 -6.21 -9.10
CA VAL A 163 -0.28 -5.93 -10.03
C VAL A 163 0.28 -5.56 -11.42
N LEU A 164 -0.05 -6.33 -12.45
CA LEU A 164 0.39 -6.06 -13.83
C LEU A 164 -0.60 -5.16 -14.56
N HIS A 165 -1.89 -5.41 -14.37
CA HIS A 165 -2.98 -4.64 -14.94
C HIS A 165 -4.16 -4.65 -13.97
N ALA A 166 -4.91 -3.56 -13.92
CA ALA A 166 -6.19 -3.52 -13.25
C ALA A 166 -7.19 -2.69 -14.06
N THR A 167 -8.46 -3.09 -14.03
CA THR A 167 -9.57 -2.28 -14.49
C THR A 167 -10.59 -2.17 -13.36
N LEU A 168 -10.80 -0.96 -12.87
CA LEU A 168 -11.93 -0.63 -12.00
C LEU A 168 -13.04 -0.02 -12.86
N THR A 169 -14.26 -0.55 -12.74
CA THR A 169 -15.44 -0.05 -13.45
C THR A 169 -16.38 0.55 -12.43
N LEU A 170 -16.53 1.88 -12.47
CA LEU A 170 -17.36 2.65 -11.54
C LEU A 170 -18.55 3.21 -12.31
N GLN A 171 -19.77 2.83 -11.94
CA GLN A 171 -21.01 3.29 -12.59
C GLN A 171 -20.97 3.14 -14.13
N GLY A 172 -20.36 2.05 -14.61
CA GLY A 172 -20.18 1.75 -16.03
C GLY A 172 -18.94 2.37 -16.69
N GLU A 173 -18.28 3.34 -16.05
CA GLU A 173 -17.05 3.93 -16.56
C GLU A 173 -15.84 3.02 -16.26
N ARG A 174 -15.18 2.50 -17.30
CA ARG A 174 -13.98 1.67 -17.16
C ARG A 174 -12.73 2.53 -16.99
N LYS A 175 -11.94 2.25 -15.96
CA LYS A 175 -10.68 2.94 -15.66
C LYS A 175 -9.52 1.95 -15.68
N PRO A 176 -9.01 1.52 -16.85
CA PRO A 176 -7.89 0.59 -16.92
C PRO A 176 -6.58 1.27 -16.55
N LEU A 177 -5.72 0.55 -15.81
CA LEU A 177 -4.35 0.92 -15.47
C LEU A 177 -3.40 -0.23 -15.80
N TYR A 178 -2.25 0.08 -16.37
CA TYR A 178 -1.22 -0.85 -16.85
C TYR A 178 0.10 -0.51 -16.18
N ARG A 179 0.75 -1.51 -15.58
CA ARG A 179 2.10 -1.37 -15.03
C ARG A 179 3.09 -1.19 -16.18
N PHE A 180 3.97 -0.21 -16.06
CA PHE A 180 5.01 0.06 -17.04
C PHE A 180 6.31 0.45 -16.33
N THR A 181 7.42 -0.16 -16.75
CA THR A 181 8.75 0.21 -16.29
C THR A 181 9.38 1.15 -17.32
N HIS A 182 9.77 2.34 -16.90
CA HIS A 182 10.48 3.28 -17.76
C HIS A 182 11.84 2.73 -18.17
N PRO A 183 12.19 2.73 -19.47
CA PRO A 183 13.50 2.30 -19.94
C PRO A 183 14.65 3.14 -19.35
N ASP A 184 14.42 4.45 -19.19
CA ASP A 184 15.49 5.42 -18.89
C ASP A 184 15.79 5.54 -17.40
N GLU A 185 14.78 5.36 -16.54
CA GLU A 185 14.88 5.62 -15.09
C GLU A 185 14.74 4.36 -14.24
N GLN A 186 14.41 3.21 -14.84
CA GLN A 186 14.00 1.97 -14.14
C GLN A 186 12.89 2.19 -13.10
N THR A 187 12.15 3.29 -13.22
CA THR A 187 11.00 3.60 -12.37
C THR A 187 9.79 2.84 -12.89
N VAL A 188 9.00 2.31 -11.95
CA VAL A 188 7.76 1.60 -12.26
C VAL A 188 6.59 2.50 -11.90
N ASP A 189 5.67 2.67 -12.83
CA ASP A 189 4.42 3.39 -12.60
C ASP A 189 3.25 2.72 -13.33
N TYR A 190 2.04 3.21 -13.07
CA TYR A 190 0.81 2.72 -13.70
C TYR A 190 0.25 3.78 -14.63
N TYR A 191 -0.20 3.35 -15.81
CA TYR A 191 -0.65 4.25 -16.87
C TYR A 191 -2.02 3.82 -17.38
N ASN A 192 -2.86 4.79 -17.72
CA ASN A 192 -4.14 4.50 -18.37
C ASN A 192 -3.93 4.00 -19.81
N ALA A 193 -5.03 3.61 -20.48
CA ALA A 193 -4.98 3.11 -21.86
C ALA A 193 -4.36 4.09 -22.87
N HIS A 194 -4.25 5.38 -22.54
CA HIS A 194 -3.66 6.42 -23.38
C HIS A 194 -2.20 6.73 -23.02
N GLY A 195 -1.58 6.01 -22.08
CA GLY A 195 -0.20 6.26 -21.65
C GLY A 195 -0.06 7.48 -20.75
N MET A 196 -1.13 7.90 -20.07
CA MET A 196 -1.07 8.92 -19.02
C MET A 196 -0.88 8.24 -17.67
N ASN A 197 0.05 8.73 -16.86
CA ASN A 197 0.26 8.20 -15.51
C ASN A 197 -1.06 8.29 -14.71
N GLY A 198 -1.43 7.18 -14.04
CA GLY A 198 -2.64 7.05 -13.22
C GLY A 198 -2.62 7.92 -11.97
N LYS A 199 -1.48 8.53 -11.64
CA LYS A 199 -1.39 9.62 -10.65
C LYS A 199 -1.91 10.90 -11.28
N ARG A 200 -3.09 11.37 -10.86
CA ARG A 200 -3.46 12.78 -11.04
C ARG A 200 -2.38 13.68 -10.48
N MET A 201 -2.17 14.80 -11.16
CA MET A 201 -1.26 15.83 -10.66
C MET A 201 -1.65 16.29 -9.24
N LEU A 202 -2.96 16.39 -8.94
CA LEU A 202 -3.48 16.68 -7.59
C LEU A 202 -4.62 15.72 -7.19
N MET A 203 -4.63 15.28 -5.93
CA MET A 203 -5.71 14.54 -5.26
C MET A 203 -6.94 15.43 -5.09
N LYS A 204 -8.13 14.89 -5.32
CA LYS A 204 -9.41 15.59 -5.09
C LYS A 204 -9.72 15.80 -3.60
N THR A 205 -9.37 14.81 -2.78
CA THR A 205 -9.64 14.78 -1.34
C THR A 205 -8.32 14.55 -0.59
N PRO A 206 -7.59 15.62 -0.20
CA PRO A 206 -6.29 15.49 0.48
C PRO A 206 -6.42 15.22 1.99
N ILE A 207 -7.41 14.43 2.39
CA ILE A 207 -7.73 14.11 3.78
C ILE A 207 -8.58 12.82 3.86
N ASP A 208 -8.22 11.90 4.75
CA ASP A 208 -8.95 10.65 4.93
C ASP A 208 -10.09 10.78 5.94
N GLY A 209 -11.19 10.05 5.71
CA GLY A 209 -12.30 9.95 6.66
C GLY A 209 -13.09 11.25 6.87
N ALA A 210 -12.96 12.23 5.98
CA ALA A 210 -13.65 13.51 6.08
C ALA A 210 -14.97 13.51 5.28
N ARG A 211 -15.96 14.26 5.75
CA ARG A 211 -17.21 14.51 5.01
C ARG A 211 -17.14 15.85 4.30
N LEU A 212 -17.53 15.89 3.01
CA LEU A 212 -17.75 17.15 2.30
C LEU A 212 -18.86 17.93 3.01
N SER A 213 -18.52 19.05 3.65
CA SER A 213 -19.46 19.89 4.40
C SER A 213 -19.91 21.11 3.61
N SER A 214 -19.06 21.63 2.72
CA SER A 214 -19.42 22.71 1.80
C SER A 214 -18.61 22.63 0.51
N GLY A 215 -19.27 22.75 -0.64
CA GLY A 215 -18.62 22.86 -1.95
C GLY A 215 -18.12 24.27 -2.28
N PHE A 216 -17.39 24.38 -3.39
CA PHE A 216 -16.98 25.65 -4.01
C PHE A 216 -18.19 26.40 -4.62
N GLY A 217 -18.19 27.73 -4.59
CA GLY A 217 -19.20 28.56 -5.24
C GLY A 217 -19.88 29.61 -4.36
N MET A 218 -20.84 30.34 -4.94
CA MET A 218 -21.60 31.37 -4.24
C MET A 218 -22.54 30.75 -3.21
N ARG A 219 -22.42 31.17 -1.95
CA ARG A 219 -23.30 30.71 -0.87
C ARG A 219 -23.49 31.78 0.20
N ARG A 220 -24.57 31.67 0.98
CA ARG A 220 -24.78 32.52 2.16
C ARG A 220 -23.69 32.23 3.19
N HIS A 221 -22.94 33.25 3.57
CA HIS A 221 -21.80 33.10 4.47
C HIS A 221 -22.29 32.85 5.90
N PRO A 222 -21.91 31.73 6.55
CA PRO A 222 -22.50 31.31 7.83
C PRO A 222 -22.25 32.31 8.97
N ILE A 223 -21.14 33.05 8.91
CA ILE A 223 -20.77 34.04 9.94
C ILE A 223 -21.15 35.48 9.54
N LEU A 224 -21.25 35.81 8.25
CA LEU A 224 -21.41 37.20 7.79
C LEU A 224 -22.83 37.50 7.31
N GLY A 225 -23.67 36.48 7.11
CA GLY A 225 -25.09 36.62 6.77
C GLY A 225 -25.41 36.91 5.30
N PHE A 226 -24.45 37.39 4.50
CA PHE A 226 -24.63 37.69 3.07
C PHE A 226 -24.00 36.65 2.12
N ASN A 227 -24.40 36.64 0.85
CA ASN A 227 -23.85 35.73 -0.17
C ASN A 227 -22.38 36.07 -0.47
N LYS A 228 -21.48 35.11 -0.24
CA LYS A 228 -20.05 35.24 -0.49
C LYS A 228 -19.55 34.06 -1.30
N MET A 229 -18.61 34.34 -2.20
CA MET A 229 -17.90 33.30 -2.94
C MET A 229 -17.06 32.45 -2.00
N HIS A 230 -17.36 31.15 -1.93
CA HIS A 230 -16.53 30.16 -1.28
C HIS A 230 -15.47 29.67 -2.27
N LYS A 231 -14.21 30.03 -2.00
CA LYS A 231 -13.08 29.84 -2.91
C LYS A 231 -12.43 28.46 -2.84
N GLY A 232 -12.98 27.57 -2.03
CA GLY A 232 -12.49 26.23 -1.82
C GLY A 232 -13.62 25.27 -1.47
N THR A 233 -13.22 24.12 -0.96
CA THR A 233 -14.07 23.00 -0.57
C THR A 233 -13.78 22.68 0.89
N ASP A 234 -14.82 22.58 1.70
CA ASP A 234 -14.72 22.30 3.13
C ASP A 234 -14.93 20.80 3.40
N PHE A 235 -13.97 20.18 4.05
CA PHE A 235 -14.02 18.79 4.50
C PHE A 235 -14.06 18.74 6.02
N ALA A 236 -15.21 18.42 6.59
CA ALA A 236 -15.38 18.26 8.03
C ALA A 236 -14.69 16.97 8.51
N ALA A 237 -13.81 17.11 9.49
CA ALA A 237 -13.08 16.01 10.12
C ALA A 237 -12.66 16.42 11.54
N PRO A 238 -12.46 15.45 12.45
CA PRO A 238 -11.99 15.74 13.81
C PRO A 238 -10.68 16.54 13.84
N THR A 239 -10.51 17.38 14.87
CA THR A 239 -9.21 18.04 15.12
C THR A 239 -8.11 16.99 15.23
N GLY A 240 -6.99 17.21 14.55
CA GLY A 240 -5.87 16.27 14.54
C GLY A 240 -5.89 15.28 13.38
N THR A 241 -6.94 15.21 12.55
CA THR A 241 -6.92 14.38 11.34
C THR A 241 -5.79 14.84 10.40
N PRO A 242 -4.95 13.91 9.88
CA PRO A 242 -3.86 14.27 8.96
C PRO A 242 -4.38 14.92 7.67
N ILE A 243 -3.71 16.00 7.26
CA ILE A 243 -3.92 16.67 5.97
C ILE A 243 -2.71 16.38 5.09
N MET A 244 -2.95 15.92 3.87
CA MET A 244 -1.92 15.53 2.92
C MET A 244 -1.68 16.59 1.85
N ALA A 245 -0.48 16.65 1.28
CA ALA A 245 -0.25 17.41 0.06
C ALA A 245 -0.99 16.72 -1.09
N SER A 246 -1.89 17.43 -1.75
CA SER A 246 -2.66 16.88 -2.87
C SER A 246 -1.78 16.54 -4.07
N GLY A 247 -0.58 17.11 -4.21
CA GLY A 247 0.33 16.84 -5.33
C GLY A 247 1.79 17.05 -4.96
N ASN A 248 2.70 16.56 -5.82
CA ASN A 248 4.12 16.87 -5.71
C ASN A 248 4.33 18.38 -5.85
N GLY A 249 5.21 18.97 -5.06
CA GLY A 249 5.46 20.40 -5.16
C GLY A 249 6.40 20.96 -4.11
N VAL A 250 6.42 22.28 -4.02
CA VAL A 250 7.20 23.05 -3.05
C VAL A 250 6.25 23.91 -2.23
N VAL A 251 6.40 23.86 -0.91
CA VAL A 251 5.66 24.73 0.01
C VAL A 251 6.05 26.18 -0.26
N GLU A 252 5.11 26.97 -0.77
CA GLU A 252 5.28 28.41 -1.04
C GLU A 252 5.04 29.21 0.24
N VAL A 253 4.07 28.79 1.05
CA VAL A 253 3.69 29.43 2.31
C VAL A 253 3.41 28.37 3.36
N ALA A 254 3.92 28.55 4.57
CA ALA A 254 3.49 27.83 5.77
C ALA A 254 3.50 28.80 6.95
N GLY A 255 2.33 29.21 7.42
CA GLY A 255 2.24 30.25 8.45
C GLY A 255 0.80 30.69 8.75
N TRP A 256 0.66 31.80 9.45
CA TRP A 256 -0.65 32.39 9.74
C TRP A 256 -1.11 33.28 8.57
N ALA A 257 -2.37 33.13 8.12
CA ALA A 257 -2.94 33.86 6.98
C ALA A 257 -4.34 34.41 7.29
N GLY A 258 -4.42 35.32 8.27
CA GLY A 258 -5.65 36.03 8.61
C GLY A 258 -6.83 35.08 8.88
N GLY A 259 -7.92 35.24 8.12
CA GLY A 259 -9.13 34.43 8.26
C GLY A 259 -8.92 32.93 7.99
N TYR A 260 -7.89 32.54 7.26
CA TYR A 260 -7.54 31.13 7.04
C TYR A 260 -6.85 30.47 8.25
N GLY A 261 -6.41 31.26 9.24
CA GLY A 261 -5.67 30.73 10.39
C GLY A 261 -4.32 30.18 9.97
N ARG A 262 -3.95 28.99 10.49
CA ARG A 262 -2.75 28.28 10.05
C ARG A 262 -2.98 27.71 8.64
N TYR A 263 -2.12 28.14 7.74
CA TYR A 263 -2.30 28.02 6.30
C TYR A 263 -1.03 27.48 5.66
N VAL A 264 -1.20 26.54 4.73
CA VAL A 264 -0.15 26.06 3.85
C VAL A 264 -0.59 26.30 2.40
N ARG A 265 0.33 26.80 1.57
CA ARG A 265 0.16 26.79 0.11
C ARG A 265 1.31 26.04 -0.53
N VAL A 266 0.98 25.09 -1.39
CA VAL A 266 1.95 24.31 -2.17
C VAL A 266 1.86 24.74 -3.62
N LYS A 267 3.00 25.09 -4.21
CA LYS A 267 3.16 25.29 -5.65
C LYS A 267 3.50 23.94 -6.27
N HIS A 268 2.75 23.56 -7.29
CA HIS A 268 2.98 22.34 -8.07
C HIS A 268 3.59 22.70 -9.43
N ASP A 269 3.88 21.69 -10.25
CA ASP A 269 4.38 21.90 -11.60
C ASP A 269 3.39 22.67 -12.49
N GLY A 270 3.89 23.36 -13.51
CA GLY A 270 3.07 24.18 -14.39
C GLY A 270 2.36 25.33 -13.65
N GLN A 271 1.03 25.37 -13.75
CA GLN A 271 0.20 26.52 -13.37
C GLN A 271 -0.62 26.33 -12.09
N TYR A 272 -0.43 25.23 -11.36
CA TYR A 272 -1.31 24.85 -10.25
C TYR A 272 -0.71 25.15 -8.88
N LYS A 273 -1.58 25.57 -7.97
CA LYS A 273 -1.28 25.70 -6.54
C LYS A 273 -2.42 25.10 -5.74
N THR A 274 -2.12 24.60 -4.55
CA THR A 274 -3.14 24.16 -3.60
C THR A 274 -2.95 24.83 -2.27
N ALA A 275 -4.06 25.10 -1.59
CA ALA A 275 -4.04 25.74 -0.30
C ALA A 275 -4.87 24.96 0.73
N TYR A 276 -4.39 24.99 1.97
CA TYR A 276 -4.90 24.20 3.08
C TYR A 276 -4.98 25.11 4.29
N ALA A 277 -6.16 25.27 4.86
CA ALA A 277 -6.41 26.24 5.92
C ALA A 277 -7.01 25.61 7.19
N HIS A 278 -7.16 26.44 8.22
CA HIS A 278 -7.75 26.13 9.52
C HIS A 278 -6.98 25.07 10.33
N MET A 279 -5.70 24.83 10.02
CA MET A 279 -4.93 23.77 10.67
C MET A 279 -4.76 23.99 12.19
N SER A 280 -4.73 22.90 12.95
CA SER A 280 -4.33 22.93 14.37
C SER A 280 -2.82 23.09 14.51
N ARG A 281 -2.05 22.41 13.67
CA ARG A 281 -0.59 22.50 13.60
C ARG A 281 -0.07 22.01 12.24
N PHE A 282 1.14 22.44 11.88
CA PHE A 282 1.87 21.91 10.72
C PHE A 282 2.53 20.57 11.04
N ALA A 283 2.84 19.79 10.01
CA ALA A 283 3.73 18.64 10.14
C ALA A 283 5.14 19.09 10.55
N ARG A 284 5.86 18.21 11.24
CA ARG A 284 7.21 18.51 11.73
C ARG A 284 8.13 18.86 10.55
N GLY A 285 8.84 19.98 10.65
CA GLY A 285 9.79 20.43 9.63
C GLY A 285 9.15 21.05 8.38
N LEU A 286 7.82 21.21 8.33
CA LEU A 286 7.17 21.91 7.22
C LEU A 286 7.40 23.41 7.34
N LYS A 287 8.01 24.00 6.30
CA LYS A 287 8.23 25.45 6.15
C LYS A 287 8.24 25.82 4.67
N ALA A 288 8.21 27.12 4.37
CA ALA A 288 8.41 27.58 2.99
C ALA A 288 9.74 27.04 2.43
N GLY A 289 9.72 26.58 1.17
CA GLY A 289 10.83 25.92 0.50
C GLY A 289 10.89 24.40 0.69
N THR A 290 10.13 23.81 1.61
CA THR A 290 10.09 22.35 1.79
C THR A 290 9.47 21.68 0.55
N ARG A 291 10.18 20.72 -0.05
CA ARG A 291 9.63 19.84 -1.09
C ARG A 291 8.68 18.83 -0.44
N VAL A 292 7.51 18.64 -1.04
CA VAL A 292 6.51 17.67 -0.60
C VAL A 292 6.13 16.74 -1.72
N ARG A 293 5.87 15.49 -1.38
CA ARG A 293 5.30 14.49 -2.29
C ARG A 293 3.79 14.44 -2.13
N GLN A 294 3.08 14.11 -3.21
CA GLN A 294 1.65 13.80 -3.13
C GLN A 294 1.39 12.73 -2.06
N GLY A 295 0.35 12.93 -1.24
CA GLY A 295 0.02 12.07 -0.11
C GLY A 295 0.87 12.30 1.15
N GLN A 296 1.92 13.13 1.09
CA GLN A 296 2.72 13.43 2.28
C GLN A 296 1.91 14.28 3.27
N VAL A 297 1.89 13.90 4.55
CA VAL A 297 1.27 14.70 5.60
C VAL A 297 1.98 16.06 5.75
N ILE A 298 1.22 17.14 5.60
CA ILE A 298 1.69 18.53 5.71
C ILE A 298 1.13 19.24 6.94
N GLY A 299 0.05 18.74 7.53
CA GLY A 299 -0.53 19.34 8.71
C GLY A 299 -1.66 18.52 9.27
N TYR A 300 -2.38 19.10 10.21
CA TYR A 300 -3.48 18.43 10.90
C TYR A 300 -4.67 19.36 11.02
N VAL A 301 -5.87 18.81 10.84
CA VAL A 301 -7.13 19.54 10.94
C VAL A 301 -7.24 20.27 12.29
N GLY A 302 -7.84 21.44 12.26
CA GLY A 302 -8.18 22.22 13.44
C GLY A 302 -9.32 23.17 13.15
N THR A 303 -9.38 24.25 13.91
CA THR A 303 -10.38 25.32 13.75
C THR A 303 -9.76 26.70 13.91
N SER A 304 -8.51 26.87 13.46
CA SER A 304 -7.82 28.16 13.57
C SER A 304 -8.33 29.19 12.57
N GLY A 305 -8.13 30.49 12.87
CA GLY A 305 -8.67 31.57 12.05
C GLY A 305 -10.20 31.67 12.19
N ARG A 306 -10.88 31.97 11.09
CA ARG A 306 -12.33 32.20 11.08
C ARG A 306 -13.07 30.95 10.62
N SER A 307 -13.32 30.06 11.58
CA SER A 307 -13.93 28.75 11.39
C SER A 307 -15.08 28.55 12.38
N THR A 308 -16.14 27.84 11.98
CA THR A 308 -17.27 27.49 12.86
C THR A 308 -17.09 26.14 13.56
N GLY A 309 -16.11 25.33 13.16
CA GLY A 309 -15.83 24.03 13.73
C GLY A 309 -14.69 23.31 13.00
N PRO A 310 -14.21 22.15 13.49
CA PRO A 310 -13.08 21.44 12.89
C PRO A 310 -13.34 21.01 11.44
N HIS A 311 -12.53 21.54 10.52
CA HIS A 311 -12.57 21.17 9.11
C HIS A 311 -11.27 21.56 8.40
N LEU A 312 -11.02 20.94 7.24
CA LEU A 312 -10.06 21.41 6.25
C LEU A 312 -10.80 22.28 5.24
N HIS A 313 -10.35 23.53 5.07
CA HIS A 313 -10.70 24.33 3.90
C HIS A 313 -9.61 24.17 2.83
N TYR A 314 -9.97 23.57 1.70
CA TYR A 314 -9.07 23.18 0.61
C TYR A 314 -9.35 23.99 -0.66
N GLU A 315 -8.35 24.69 -1.18
CA GLU A 315 -8.45 25.45 -2.42
C GLU A 315 -7.53 24.87 -3.50
N VAL A 316 -8.00 24.88 -4.74
CA VAL A 316 -7.17 24.63 -5.94
C VAL A 316 -7.14 25.91 -6.75
N LEU A 317 -5.93 26.31 -7.16
CA LEU A 317 -5.70 27.45 -8.03
C LEU A 317 -5.09 26.95 -9.34
N ALA A 318 -5.64 27.38 -10.48
CA ALA A 318 -5.09 27.19 -11.82
C ALA A 318 -4.86 28.57 -12.44
N ASN A 319 -3.64 28.87 -12.92
CA ASN A 319 -3.26 30.22 -13.36
C ASN A 319 -3.60 31.31 -12.33
N ASN A 320 -3.35 31.04 -11.04
CA ASN A 320 -3.71 31.90 -9.90
C ASN A 320 -5.21 32.22 -9.75
N ARG A 321 -6.11 31.53 -10.46
CA ARG A 321 -7.57 31.62 -10.29
C ARG A 321 -8.08 30.43 -9.49
N HIS A 322 -8.95 30.67 -8.52
CA HIS A 322 -9.55 29.59 -7.73
C HIS A 322 -10.55 28.83 -8.60
N VAL A 323 -10.48 27.52 -8.56
CA VAL A 323 -11.32 26.60 -9.33
C VAL A 323 -11.91 25.57 -8.38
N ASP A 324 -13.08 25.04 -8.75
CA ASP A 324 -13.72 23.99 -7.97
C ASP A 324 -12.87 22.71 -8.00
N SER A 325 -12.35 22.30 -6.85
CA SER A 325 -11.49 21.12 -6.71
C SER A 325 -12.20 19.81 -7.03
N GLN A 326 -13.54 19.78 -7.00
CA GLN A 326 -14.32 18.57 -7.25
C GLN A 326 -14.63 18.37 -8.74
N SER A 327 -14.70 19.45 -9.52
CA SER A 327 -15.08 19.41 -10.94
C SER A 327 -13.95 19.84 -11.90
N VAL A 328 -12.89 20.50 -11.42
CA VAL A 328 -11.78 20.93 -12.28
C VAL A 328 -11.12 19.72 -12.96
N LYS A 329 -10.98 19.81 -14.29
CA LYS A 329 -10.20 18.88 -15.10
C LYS A 329 -8.71 19.17 -14.88
N LEU A 330 -8.13 18.53 -13.87
CA LEU A 330 -6.70 18.58 -13.64
C LEU A 330 -5.96 17.77 -14.72
N PRO A 331 -4.73 18.16 -15.10
CA PRO A 331 -3.90 17.34 -15.96
C PRO A 331 -3.73 15.97 -15.31
N THR A 332 -4.14 14.94 -16.04
CA THR A 332 -3.99 13.54 -15.70
C THR A 332 -2.56 13.13 -15.98
N GLY A 333 -1.72 13.07 -14.93
CA GLY A 333 -0.33 12.61 -15.03
C GLY A 333 0.52 13.28 -16.12
N THR A 334 1.74 12.77 -16.29
CA THR A 334 2.56 13.05 -17.48
C THR A 334 2.15 12.05 -18.56
N LEU A 335 1.89 12.53 -19.78
CA LEU A 335 1.68 11.68 -20.95
C LEU A 335 3.05 11.17 -21.43
N LEU A 336 3.17 9.85 -21.60
CA LEU A 336 4.37 9.28 -22.20
C LEU A 336 4.59 9.84 -23.61
N ALA A 337 5.85 10.08 -23.98
CA ALA A 337 6.22 10.61 -25.29
C ALA A 337 7.38 9.80 -25.90
N GLY A 338 7.59 9.95 -27.21
CA GLY A 338 8.71 9.35 -27.94
C GLY A 338 8.84 7.84 -27.72
N ALA A 339 10.06 7.39 -27.44
CA ALA A 339 10.40 5.98 -27.22
C ALA A 339 9.62 5.35 -26.06
N SER A 340 9.39 6.09 -24.97
CA SER A 340 8.63 5.61 -23.81
C SER A 340 7.17 5.31 -24.18
N MET A 341 6.53 6.13 -25.02
CA MET A 341 5.17 5.86 -25.50
C MET A 341 5.12 4.63 -26.42
N ALA A 342 6.11 4.44 -27.29
CA ALA A 342 6.18 3.26 -28.15
C ALA A 342 6.36 1.97 -27.33
N ALA A 343 7.27 1.98 -26.35
CA ALA A 343 7.49 0.87 -25.42
C ALA A 343 6.24 0.58 -24.59
N PHE A 344 5.55 1.61 -24.10
CA PHE A 344 4.29 1.45 -23.37
C PHE A 344 3.19 0.80 -24.22
N LYS A 345 3.03 1.21 -25.47
CA LYS A 345 2.03 0.59 -26.37
C LYS A 345 2.31 -0.90 -26.58
N ALA A 346 3.58 -1.29 -26.73
CA ALA A 346 3.98 -2.69 -26.84
C ALA A 346 3.68 -3.47 -25.54
N GLU A 347 4.05 -2.91 -24.39
CA GLU A 347 3.79 -3.55 -23.10
C GLU A 347 2.30 -3.66 -22.79
N LYS A 348 1.52 -2.61 -23.09
CA LYS A 348 0.06 -2.64 -22.98
C LYS A 348 -0.53 -3.76 -23.84
N ALA A 349 -0.13 -3.88 -25.11
CA ALA A 349 -0.61 -4.94 -25.99
C ALA A 349 -0.27 -6.33 -25.42
N ARG A 350 0.96 -6.53 -24.94
CA ARG A 350 1.38 -7.76 -24.27
C ARG A 350 0.49 -8.08 -23.06
N LEU A 351 0.23 -7.10 -22.20
CA LEU A 351 -0.61 -7.26 -21.02
C LEU A 351 -2.07 -7.53 -21.36
N ASP A 352 -2.61 -6.91 -22.42
CA ASP A 352 -3.96 -7.20 -22.92
C ASP A 352 -4.07 -8.65 -23.40
N ASP A 353 -3.04 -9.19 -24.06
CA ASP A 353 -3.02 -10.58 -24.52
C ASP A 353 -2.87 -11.56 -23.35
N VAL A 354 -2.01 -11.25 -22.37
CA VAL A 354 -1.92 -12.05 -21.13
C VAL A 354 -3.26 -12.04 -20.39
N LEU A 355 -3.90 -10.88 -20.23
CA LEU A 355 -5.21 -10.77 -19.58
C LEU A 355 -6.28 -11.67 -20.23
N LYS A 356 -6.31 -11.74 -21.57
CA LYS A 356 -7.24 -12.60 -22.32
C LYS A 356 -6.91 -14.08 -22.15
N ALA A 357 -5.63 -14.44 -22.11
CA ALA A 357 -5.18 -15.83 -22.01
C ALA A 357 -5.24 -16.38 -20.57
N THR A 358 -5.16 -15.52 -19.55
CA THR A 358 -5.16 -15.94 -18.15
C THR A 358 -6.59 -16.20 -17.63
N PRO A 359 -6.91 -17.43 -17.18
CA PRO A 359 -8.21 -17.75 -16.59
C PRO A 359 -8.39 -17.12 -15.20
N LEU A 360 -9.64 -17.00 -14.76
CA LEU A 360 -9.96 -16.48 -13.42
C LEU A 360 -9.61 -17.51 -12.33
N VAL A 361 -8.88 -17.08 -11.29
CA VAL A 361 -8.49 -17.96 -10.16
C VAL A 361 -9.68 -18.60 -9.44
N ASN A 362 -10.84 -17.92 -9.39
CA ASN A 362 -12.04 -18.39 -8.69
C ASN A 362 -13.25 -18.58 -9.64
N ALA A 363 -13.05 -19.09 -10.86
CA ALA A 363 -14.14 -19.34 -11.83
C ALA A 363 -15.28 -20.27 -11.33
N VAL A 364 -15.10 -20.94 -10.17
CA VAL A 364 -16.05 -21.91 -9.61
C VAL A 364 -17.21 -21.25 -8.84
N ALA A 365 -17.03 -20.04 -8.27
CA ALA A 365 -18.05 -19.43 -7.42
C ALA A 365 -19.20 -18.73 -8.16
N GLN A 366 -19.07 -18.47 -9.47
CA GLN A 366 -20.07 -17.71 -10.25
C GLN A 366 -21.05 -18.61 -11.04
N ARG A 367 -20.85 -19.92 -11.10
CA ARG A 367 -21.83 -20.83 -11.73
C ARG A 367 -23.08 -21.08 -10.86
N GLN A 368 -23.01 -20.83 -9.55
CA GLN A 368 -24.11 -21.13 -8.64
C GLN A 368 -25.21 -20.07 -8.57
N THR A 369 -25.06 -18.89 -9.19
CA THR A 369 -26.12 -17.86 -9.21
C THR A 369 -27.00 -17.89 -10.46
N ASN A 370 -26.69 -18.73 -11.46
CA ASN A 370 -27.46 -18.84 -12.71
C ASN A 370 -28.34 -20.11 -12.82
N THR A 371 -28.46 -20.90 -11.74
CA THR A 371 -29.31 -22.10 -11.70
C THR A 371 -30.20 -22.09 -10.46
N ALA A 372 -31.03 -21.05 -10.32
CA ALA A 372 -32.20 -21.09 -9.46
C ALA A 372 -33.19 -20.01 -9.90
N GLN A 373 -34.07 -20.33 -10.84
CA GLN A 373 -35.51 -20.16 -10.64
C GLN A 373 -36.28 -20.99 -11.69
N PRO A 374 -37.34 -21.71 -11.27
CA PRO A 374 -38.16 -22.58 -12.12
C PRO A 374 -39.10 -21.83 -13.05
#